data_AF-A0A7T2GKY3-F1
#
_entry.id   AF-A0A7T2GKY3-F1
#
_cell.length_a   1.000
_cell.length_b   1.000
_cell.length_c   1.000
_cell.angle_alpha   90.00
_cell.angle_beta   90.00
_cell.angle_gamma   90.00
#
_symmetry.space_group_name_H-M   'P 1'
#
loop_
_entity.id
_entity.type
_entity.pdbx_description
1 polymer ?
#
loop_
_entity_poly.entity_id
_entity_poly.type
_entity_poly.pdbx_seq_one_letter_code
_entity_poly.pdbx_strand_id
1 'polypeptide(L)' 'MSNDERLDWSHLLSHAQALFPGAMIDVIHTPDEIIHIDVDGHRYTFEIGSDDDEYFFTDGKASFSIPLMEIDWNF' A
#
# COMPACT_ATOMS: atom_id res chain seq x y z
N MET A 1 -6.04 -5.00 -13.19
CA MET A 1 -5.79 -5.97 -12.13
C MET A 1 -5.35 -7.29 -12.72
N SER A 2 -4.08 -7.34 -13.10
CA SER A 2 -3.28 -8.54 -13.30
C SER A 2 -3.21 -9.34 -12.00
N ASN A 3 -2.66 -10.56 -12.07
CA ASN A 3 -2.52 -11.40 -10.88
C ASN A 3 -1.60 -10.76 -9.84
N ASP A 4 -0.54 -10.07 -10.29
CA ASP A 4 0.42 -9.39 -9.43
C ASP A 4 -0.19 -8.16 -8.75
N GLU A 5 -0.97 -7.35 -9.49
CA GLU A 5 -1.72 -6.20 -8.92
C GLU A 5 -2.72 -6.65 -7.84
N ARG A 6 -3.30 -7.85 -7.96
CA ARG A 6 -4.24 -8.39 -6.96
C ARG A 6 -3.53 -8.88 -5.70
N LEU A 7 -2.36 -9.50 -5.85
CA LEU A 7 -1.54 -9.93 -4.74
C LEU A 7 -1.05 -8.72 -3.96
N ASP A 8 -0.55 -7.71 -4.66
CA ASP A 8 -0.10 -6.46 -4.05
C ASP A 8 -1.22 -5.74 -3.30
N TRP A 9 -2.39 -5.58 -3.94
CA TRP A 9 -3.58 -5.03 -3.29
C TRP A 9 -3.95 -5.76 -1.99
N SER A 10 -3.91 -7.10 -1.99
CA SER A 10 -4.25 -7.89 -0.80
C SER A 10 -3.22 -7.75 0.32
N HIS A 11 -1.93 -7.64 -0.04
CA HIS A 11 -0.83 -7.44 0.90
C HIS A 11 -0.93 -6.07 1.58
N LEU A 12 -1.12 -5.01 0.78
CA LEU A 12 -1.31 -3.64 1.24
C LEU A 12 -2.54 -3.51 2.14
N LEU A 13 -3.67 -4.09 1.72
CA LEU A 13 -4.90 -4.06 2.51
C LEU A 13 -4.72 -4.74 3.87
N SER A 14 -4.12 -5.93 3.90
CA SER A 14 -3.91 -6.68 5.13
C SER A 14 -3.02 -5.91 6.12
N HIS A 15 -1.94 -5.28 5.65
CA HIS A 15 -1.05 -4.50 6.50
C HIS A 15 -1.71 -3.21 6.99
N ALA A 16 -2.42 -2.49 6.11
CA ALA A 16 -3.15 -1.29 6.50
C ALA A 16 -4.23 -1.59 7.55
N GLN A 17 -4.97 -2.70 7.43
CA GLN A 17 -5.94 -3.13 8.45
C GLN A 17 -5.28 -3.46 9.80
N ALA A 18 -4.07 -4.02 9.80
CA ALA A 18 -3.31 -4.29 11.01
C ALA A 18 -2.79 -3.01 11.68
N LEU A 19 -2.37 -2.03 10.88
CA LEU A 19 -1.90 -0.72 11.36
C LEU A 19 -3.03 0.15 11.91
N PHE A 20 -4.22 0.06 11.30
CA PHE A 20 -5.39 0.89 11.64
C PHE A 20 -6.58 0.01 12.07
N PRO A 21 -6.51 -0.62 13.25
CA PRO A 21 -7.54 -1.56 13.68
C PRO A 21 -8.89 -0.86 13.87
N GLY A 22 -9.90 -1.37 13.15
CA GLY A 22 -11.27 -0.84 13.20
C GLY A 22 -11.55 0.31 12.24
N ALA A 23 -10.56 0.77 11.48
CA ALA A 23 -10.73 1.78 10.45
C ALA A 23 -11.28 1.17 9.14
N MET A 24 -12.03 1.96 8.38
CA MET A 24 -12.39 1.63 7.01
C MET A 24 -11.20 1.88 6.08
N ILE A 25 -10.70 0.81 5.45
CA ILE A 25 -9.53 0.87 4.55
C ILE A 25 -9.98 0.64 3.11
N ASP A 26 -9.52 1.50 2.19
CA ASP A 26 -9.61 1.30 0.75
C ASP A 26 -8.24 1.47 0.09
N VAL A 27 -7.89 0.57 -0.82
CA VAL A 27 -6.60 0.58 -1.53
C VAL A 27 -6.87 0.81 -3.02
N ILE A 28 -6.40 1.94 -3.53
CA ILE A 28 -6.72 2.45 -4.87
C ILE A 28 -5.43 2.54 -5.68
N HIS A 29 -5.37 1.76 -6.75
CA HIS A 29 -4.28 1.83 -7.74
C HIS A 29 -4.71 2.77 -8.87
N THR A 30 -3.90 3.78 -9.17
CA THR A 30 -4.15 4.68 -10.30
C THR A 30 -3.36 4.22 -11.54
N PRO A 31 -3.79 4.61 -12.75
CA PRO A 31 -3.05 4.33 -13.98
C PRO A 31 -1.66 4.97 -14.05
N ASP A 32 -1.40 5.97 -13.20
CA ASP A 32 -0.14 6.73 -13.17
C ASP A 32 0.92 6.07 -12.27
N GLU A 33 0.75 4.77 -11.96
CA GLU A 33 1.62 4.03 -11.04
C GLU A 33 1.66 4.71 -9.65
N ILE A 34 0.51 5.19 -9.16
CA ILE A 34 0.37 5.73 -7.82
C ILE A 34 -0.57 4.84 -7.04
N ILE A 35 -0.21 4.55 -5.79
CA ILE A 35 -1.04 3.78 -4.87
C ILE A 35 -1.54 4.72 -3.78
N HIS A 36 -2.85 4.71 -3.56
CA HIS A 36 -3.47 5.40 -2.44
C HIS A 36 -4.03 4.40 -1.44
N ILE A 37 -3.85 4.69 -0.14
CA ILE A 37 -4.56 4.04 0.95
C ILE A 37 -5.42 5.09 1.63
N ASP A 38 -6.74 4.92 1.55
CA ASP A 38 -7.70 5.73 2.28
C ASP A 38 -8.04 5.04 3.60
N VAL A 39 -7.82 5.72 4.72
CA VAL A 39 -8.09 5.26 6.09
C VAL A 39 -9.15 6.18 6.70
N ASP A 40 -10.36 5.67 6.93
CA ASP A 40 -11.52 6.45 7.42
C ASP A 40 -11.77 7.75 6.61
N GLY A 41 -11.51 7.70 5.30
CA GLY A 41 -11.64 8.84 4.39
C GLY A 41 -10.43 9.78 4.36
N HIS A 42 -9.36 9.46 5.07
CA HIS A 42 -8.09 10.17 5.01
C HIS A 42 -7.09 9.47 4.09
N ARG A 43 -6.56 10.20 3.10
CA ARG A 43 -5.75 9.62 2.03
C ARG A 43 -4.25 9.70 2.31
N TYR A 44 -3.58 8.58 2.17
CA TYR A 44 -2.14 8.48 2.07
C TYR A 44 -1.72 8.03 0.68
N THR A 45 -0.63 8.58 0.18
CA THR A 45 -0.15 8.34 -1.18
C THR A 45 1.25 7.74 -1.16
N PHE A 46 1.47 6.77 -2.03
CA PHE A 46 2.77 6.23 -2.41
C PHE A 46 2.98 6.46 -3.90
N GLU A 47 4.09 7.13 -4.26
CA GLU A 47 4.49 7.36 -5.64
C GLU A 47 5.54 6.31 -6.04
N ILE A 48 5.24 5.50 -7.07
CA ILE A 48 6.17 4.50 -7.59
C ILE A 48 7.36 5.23 -8.23
N GLY A 49 8.53 5.12 -7.59
CA GLY A 49 9.72 5.91 -7.91
C GLY A 49 10.66 6.09 -6.71
N SER A 50 10.20 5.75 -5.51
CA SER A 50 11.07 5.54 -4.35
C SER A 50 11.78 4.20 -4.50
N ASP A 51 13.11 4.22 -4.50
CA ASP A 51 14.04 3.08 -4.64
C ASP A 51 14.05 2.20 -3.37
N ASP A 52 12.87 1.97 -2.79
CA ASP A 52 12.70 1.52 -1.41
C ASP A 52 12.30 0.05 -1.33
N ASP A 53 12.90 -0.65 -0.37
CA ASP A 53 12.56 -2.02 0.05
C ASP A 53 11.18 -2.12 0.72
N GLU A 54 10.40 -1.02 0.76
CA GLU A 54 9.09 -0.90 1.38
C GLU A 54 8.20 0.16 0.69
N TYR A 55 6.88 -0.02 0.77
CA TYR A 55 5.89 0.97 0.36
C TYR A 55 5.78 2.07 1.42
N PHE A 56 6.19 3.30 1.11
CA PHE A 56 6.12 4.44 2.01
C PHE A 56 4.91 5.35 1.72
N PHE A 57 3.91 5.32 2.60
CA PHE A 57 2.68 6.09 2.46
C PHE A 57 2.73 7.37 3.29
N THR A 58 2.38 8.51 2.69
CA THR A 58 2.33 9.81 3.39
C THR A 58 1.18 10.70 2.90
N ASP A 59 0.66 11.54 3.81
CA ASP A 59 -0.27 12.64 3.51
C ASP A 59 0.41 14.03 3.65
N GLY A 60 1.73 14.05 3.88
CA GLY A 60 2.52 15.25 4.19
C GLY A 60 2.55 15.66 5.66
N LYS A 61 1.83 14.97 6.55
CA LYS A 61 1.82 15.21 8.02
C LYS A 61 2.15 13.96 8.82
N ALA A 62 1.60 12.84 8.42
CA ALA A 62 1.80 11.52 8.97
C ALA A 62 2.21 10.55 7.86
N SER A 63 2.99 9.56 8.24
CA SER A 63 3.48 8.56 7.31
C SER A 63 3.55 7.19 7.99
N PHE A 64 3.44 6.15 7.20
CA PHE A 64 3.68 4.77 7.60
C PHE A 64 4.29 4.01 6.43
N SER A 65 4.97 2.92 6.73
CA SER A 65 5.49 2.02 5.72
C SER A 65 4.86 0.63 5.80
N ILE A 66 4.74 -0.01 4.65
CA ILE A 66 4.35 -1.41 4.51
C ILE A 66 5.52 -2.10 3.82
N PRO A 67 6.15 -3.14 4.41
CA PRO A 67 7.24 -3.86 3.78
C PRO A 67 6.84 -4.37 2.39
N LEU A 68 7.75 -4.43 1.43
CA LEU A 68 7.46 -5.10 0.16
C LEU A 68 7.04 -6.56 0.44
N MET A 69 6.15 -7.09 -0.38
CA MET A 69 5.81 -8.50 -0.30
C MET A 69 7.08 -9.31 -0.58
N GLU A 70 7.60 -10.02 0.43
CA GLU A 70 8.62 -11.04 0.23
C GLU A 70 7.99 -12.13 -0.65
N ILE A 71 8.14 -12.01 -1.96
CA ILE A 71 7.92 -13.13 -2.84
C ILE A 71 9.07 -14.08 -2.52
N ASP A 72 8.81 -15.13 -1.75
CA ASP A 72 9.69 -16.29 -1.66
C ASP A 72 9.89 -16.83 -3.08
N TRP A 73 10.90 -16.31 -3.80
CA TRP A 73 11.39 -16.85 -5.05
C TRP A 73 12.16 -18.13 -4.71
N ASN A 74 11.43 -19.15 -4.28
CA ASN A 74 11.93 -20.52 -4.19
C ASN A 74 12.17 -21.03 -5.62
N PHE A 75 13.36 -20.73 -6.16
CA PHE A 75 13.93 -21.39 -7.34
C PHE A 75 14.52 -22.76 -6.97
#